data_AF-A0A376DK08-F1
#
_entry.id   AF-A0A376DK08-F1
#
_cell.length_a   1.000
_cell.length_b   1.000
_cell.length_c   1.000
_cell.angle_alpha   90.00
_cell.angle_beta   90.00
_cell.angle_gamma   90.00
#
_symmetry.space_group_name_H-M   'P 1'
#
loop_
_entity.id
_entity.type
_entity.pdbx_description
1 polymer ?
#
loop_
_entity_poly.entity_id
_entity_poly.type
_entity_poly.pdbx_seq_one_letter_code
_entity_poly.pdbx_strand_id
1 'polypeptide(L)'
;MVVSAIASTPQTIPFLGWLSDKIGRRIPYIIMNTSAIVLAWPMLSIIVDKSYAPSTIMVALIVIHNCAVLGLFALENITMAEMFGCKNRFTRMAISKEIGGLIASGFGPILAGIFCTMTESWYPIAIMIMAYSVIGLISALKMPEVKDRDLSALEDAAEDQPHVVRAAQPSRSL
;
A
#
# COMPACT_ATOMS: atom_id res chain seq x y z
N MET A 1 -14.58 14.45 -20.09
CA MET A 1 -14.22 14.72 -18.68
C MET A 1 -13.86 13.43 -17.93
N VAL A 2 -14.76 12.45 -17.81
CA VAL A 2 -14.49 11.17 -17.10
C VAL A 2 -13.33 10.36 -17.71
N VAL A 3 -13.28 10.23 -19.04
CA VAL A 3 -12.19 9.51 -19.73
C VAL A 3 -10.83 10.20 -19.52
N SER A 4 -10.81 11.52 -19.40
CA SER A 4 -9.57 12.28 -19.14
C SER A 4 -9.09 12.12 -17.69
N ALA A 5 -10.01 12.03 -16.71
CA ALA A 5 -9.67 11.73 -15.33
C ALA A 5 -9.09 10.32 -15.17
N ILE A 6 -9.69 9.32 -15.85
CA ILE A 6 -9.19 7.94 -15.87
C ILE A 6 -7.83 7.86 -16.57
N ALA A 7 -7.62 8.63 -17.65
CA ALA A 7 -6.35 8.68 -18.37
C ALA A 7 -5.23 9.44 -17.61
N SER A 8 -5.57 10.17 -16.54
CA SER A 8 -4.61 10.88 -15.68
C SER A 8 -4.16 10.08 -14.45
N THR A 9 -4.89 9.00 -14.13
CA THR A 9 -4.61 8.04 -13.06
C THR A 9 -3.22 7.37 -13.17
N PRO A 10 -2.74 6.91 -14.34
CA PRO A 10 -1.44 6.26 -14.44
C PRO A 10 -0.24 7.20 -14.21
N GLN A 11 -0.43 8.52 -14.22
CA GLN A 11 0.58 9.54 -13.92
C GLN A 11 0.79 9.70 -12.41
N THR A 12 -0.20 9.31 -11.60
CA THR A 12 -0.08 9.30 -10.13
C THR A 12 1.00 8.33 -9.66
N ILE A 13 1.16 7.19 -10.35
CA ILE A 13 2.13 6.14 -9.99
C ILE A 13 3.60 6.62 -10.10
N PRO A 14 4.08 7.15 -11.24
CA PRO A 14 5.44 7.68 -11.33
C PRO A 14 5.63 8.91 -10.44
N PHE A 15 4.60 9.72 -10.22
CA PHE A 15 4.67 10.84 -9.30
C PHE A 15 4.86 10.38 -7.85
N LEU A 16 4.09 9.38 -7.40
CA LEU A 16 4.25 8.81 -6.06
C LEU A 16 5.58 8.08 -5.90
N GLY A 17 6.05 7.40 -6.95
CA GLY A 17 7.38 6.80 -6.97
C GLY A 17 8.46 7.84 -6.75
N TRP A 18 8.46 8.91 -7.56
CA TRP A 18 9.42 10.01 -7.42
C TRP A 18 9.34 10.72 -6.05
N LEU A 19 8.12 10.91 -5.54
CA LEU A 19 7.90 11.53 -4.23
C LEU A 19 8.41 10.64 -3.09
N SER A 20 8.18 9.32 -3.20
CA SER A 20 8.68 8.32 -2.26
C SER A 20 10.21 8.24 -2.27
N ASP A 21 10.82 8.31 -3.45
CA ASP A 21 12.28 8.27 -3.59
C ASP A 21 12.94 9.51 -2.97
N LYS A 22 12.30 10.68 -3.02
CA LYS A 22 12.83 11.90 -2.36
C LYS A 22 12.64 11.90 -0.85
N ILE A 23 11.43 11.61 -0.38
CA ILE A 23 11.02 11.83 1.02
C ILE A 23 11.38 10.65 1.94
N GLY A 24 11.68 9.48 1.38
CA GLY A 24 11.82 8.22 2.13
C GLY A 24 10.51 7.43 2.08
N ARG A 25 10.58 6.13 2.34
CA ARG A 25 9.46 5.20 2.07
C ARG A 25 8.42 5.21 3.15
N ARG A 26 8.80 5.53 4.40
CA ARG A 26 7.88 5.50 5.54
C ARG A 26 6.80 6.59 5.49
N ILE A 27 7.17 7.81 5.13
CA ILE A 27 6.27 8.98 5.15
C ILE A 27 5.12 8.86 4.12
N PRO A 28 5.34 8.47 2.86
CA PRO A 28 4.27 8.26 1.89
C PRO A 28 3.23 7.24 2.35
N TYR A 29 3.63 6.15 3.01
CA TYR A 29 2.69 5.19 3.57
C TYR A 29 1.81 5.79 4.67
N ILE A 30 2.39 6.61 5.54
CA ILE A 30 1.64 7.29 6.60
C ILE A 30 0.60 8.23 5.98
N ILE A 31 1.01 9.03 4.99
CA ILE A 31 0.11 9.96 4.28
C ILE A 31 -1.02 9.20 3.60
N MET A 32 -0.70 8.14 2.85
CA MET A 32 -1.68 7.38 2.08
C MET A 32 -2.66 6.63 3.00
N ASN A 33 -2.18 5.93 4.04
CA ASN A 33 -3.06 5.27 5.00
C ASN A 33 -3.93 6.27 5.78
N THR A 34 -3.36 7.41 6.21
CA THR A 34 -4.14 8.45 6.90
C THR A 34 -5.20 9.03 5.97
N SER A 35 -4.86 9.29 4.71
CA SER A 35 -5.83 9.75 3.71
C SER A 35 -6.93 8.72 3.46
N ALA A 36 -6.60 7.43 3.43
CA ALA A 36 -7.57 6.35 3.26
C ALA A 36 -8.56 6.30 4.43
N ILE A 37 -8.09 6.46 5.67
CA ILE A 37 -8.96 6.53 6.87
C ILE A 37 -9.91 7.71 6.79
N VAL A 38 -9.40 8.90 6.48
CA VAL A 38 -10.20 10.14 6.44
C VAL A 38 -11.18 10.12 5.27
N LEU A 39 -10.78 9.60 4.11
CA LEU A 39 -11.60 9.60 2.89
C LEU A 39 -12.59 8.44 2.84
N ALA A 40 -12.39 7.36 3.60
CA ALA A 40 -13.28 6.19 3.59
C ALA A 40 -14.74 6.59 3.84
N TRP A 41 -15.00 7.32 4.91
CA TRP A 41 -16.36 7.73 5.29
C TRP A 41 -17.03 8.69 4.28
N PRO A 42 -16.46 9.86 3.94
CA PRO A 42 -17.13 10.82 3.05
C PRO A 42 -17.33 10.24 1.65
N MET A 43 -16.36 9.50 1.11
CA MET A 43 -16.47 8.95 -0.24
C MET A 43 -17.51 7.82 -0.31
N LEU A 44 -17.56 6.91 0.68
CA LEU A 44 -18.60 5.88 0.72
C LEU A 44 -20.00 6.47 0.85
N SER A 45 -20.17 7.53 1.65
CA SER A 45 -21.47 8.19 1.81
C SER A 45 -21.99 8.75 0.47
N ILE A 46 -21.11 9.34 -0.34
CA ILE A 46 -21.45 9.88 -1.67
C ILE A 46 -21.76 8.74 -2.65
N ILE A 47 -21.06 7.61 -2.55
CA ILE A 47 -21.27 6.46 -3.45
C ILE A 47 -22.61 5.76 -3.18
N VAL A 48 -23.01 5.65 -1.92
CA VAL A 48 -24.24 4.95 -1.54
C VAL A 48 -25.49 5.80 -1.76
N ASP A 49 -25.38 7.12 -1.61
CA ASP A 49 -26.49 8.03 -1.83
C ASP A 49 -26.79 8.19 -3.33
N LYS A 50 -27.99 7.72 -3.72
CA LYS A 50 -28.47 7.76 -5.11
C LYS A 50 -28.93 9.14 -5.57
N SER A 51 -28.95 10.13 -4.66
CA SER A 51 -29.39 11.50 -4.96
C SER A 51 -28.34 12.28 -5.75
N TYR A 52 -27.08 11.85 -5.70
CA TYR A 52 -25.99 12.51 -6.41
C TYR A 52 -26.00 12.20 -7.91
N ALA A 53 -25.59 13.19 -8.72
CA ALA A 53 -25.39 12.98 -10.14
C ALA A 53 -24.32 11.89 -10.39
N PRO A 54 -24.49 11.02 -11.41
CA PRO A 54 -23.54 9.94 -11.72
C PRO A 54 -22.09 10.43 -11.88
N SER A 55 -21.89 11.66 -12.38
CA SER A 55 -20.58 12.29 -12.50
C SER A 55 -19.88 12.49 -11.16
N THR A 56 -20.61 12.83 -10.11
CA THR A 56 -20.07 13.05 -8.75
C THR A 56 -19.64 11.72 -8.13
N ILE A 57 -20.47 10.69 -8.29
CA ILE A 57 -20.16 9.32 -7.83
C ILE A 57 -18.90 8.80 -8.55
N MET A 58 -18.78 9.02 -9.87
CA MET A 58 -17.58 8.64 -10.62
C MET A 58 -16.33 9.36 -10.12
N VAL A 59 -16.40 10.66 -9.83
CA VAL A 59 -15.26 11.40 -9.29
C VAL A 59 -14.87 10.86 -7.91
N ALA A 60 -15.84 10.61 -7.02
CA ALA A 60 -15.59 10.03 -5.71
C ALA A 60 -14.89 8.66 -5.81
N LEU A 61 -15.35 7.79 -6.72
CA LEU A 61 -14.73 6.49 -7.01
C LEU A 61 -13.29 6.63 -7.52
N ILE A 62 -13.04 7.59 -8.42
CA ILE A 62 -11.68 7.84 -8.93
C ILE A 62 -10.76 8.31 -7.80
N VAL A 63 -11.21 9.24 -6.96
CA VAL A 63 -10.40 9.80 -5.87
C VAL A 63 -10.05 8.74 -4.83
N ILE A 64 -11.04 7.97 -4.35
CA ILE A 64 -10.78 6.90 -3.37
C ILE A 64 -9.90 5.81 -3.96
N HIS A 65 -10.09 5.44 -5.22
CA HIS A 65 -9.27 4.42 -5.88
C HIS A 65 -7.82 4.86 -6.07
N ASN A 66 -7.57 6.13 -6.43
CA ASN A 66 -6.20 6.65 -6.53
C ASN A 66 -5.48 6.65 -5.17
N CYS A 67 -6.12 7.17 -4.13
CA CYS A 67 -5.47 7.37 -2.83
C CYS A 67 -5.36 6.08 -2.04
N ALA A 68 -6.46 5.32 -1.91
CA ALA A 68 -6.54 4.16 -1.03
C ALA A 68 -6.14 2.84 -1.71
N VAL A 69 -6.10 2.78 -3.05
CA VAL A 69 -5.78 1.54 -3.77
C VAL A 69 -4.49 1.70 -4.55
N LEU A 70 -4.49 2.52 -5.60
CA LEU A 70 -3.35 2.62 -6.53
C LEU A 70 -2.10 3.18 -5.87
N GLY A 71 -2.24 4.20 -5.02
CA GLY A 71 -1.09 4.81 -4.34
C GLY A 71 -0.43 3.86 -3.34
N LEU A 72 -1.22 3.19 -2.51
CA LEU A 72 -0.72 2.17 -1.58
C LEU A 72 -0.13 0.97 -2.31
N PHE A 73 -0.77 0.51 -3.39
CA PHE A 73 -0.25 -0.58 -4.21
C PHE A 73 1.10 -0.23 -4.86
N ALA A 74 1.26 0.99 -5.39
CA ALA A 74 2.53 1.43 -5.96
C ALA A 74 3.66 1.41 -4.90
N LEU A 75 3.38 1.97 -3.71
CA LEU A 75 4.32 1.97 -2.59
C LEU A 75 4.68 0.56 -2.11
N GLU A 76 3.71 -0.36 -2.06
CA GLU A 76 3.90 -1.77 -1.72
C GLU A 76 4.89 -2.48 -2.63
N ASN A 77 4.70 -2.35 -3.94
CA ASN A 77 5.56 -3.01 -4.91
C ASN A 77 7.01 -2.52 -4.82
N ILE A 78 7.19 -1.21 -4.64
CA ILE A 78 8.50 -0.57 -4.52
C ILE A 78 9.19 -0.99 -3.22
N THR A 79 8.45 -0.92 -2.11
CA THR A 79 9.00 -1.16 -0.76
C THR A 79 9.31 -2.62 -0.50
N MET A 80 8.49 -3.54 -1.02
CA MET A 80 8.78 -4.97 -0.96
C MET A 80 10.10 -5.34 -1.64
N ALA A 81 10.45 -4.69 -2.76
CA ALA A 81 11.68 -4.97 -3.46
C ALA A 81 12.94 -4.60 -2.64
N GLU A 82 12.87 -3.60 -1.76
CA GLU A 82 14.00 -3.25 -0.88
C GLU A 82 13.96 -3.96 0.48
N MET A 83 12.77 -4.29 0.98
CA MET A 83 12.62 -5.02 2.24
C MET A 83 13.21 -6.43 2.14
N PHE A 84 13.02 -7.14 1.02
CA PHE A 84 13.50 -8.51 0.87
C PHE A 84 14.89 -8.57 0.20
N GLY A 85 15.79 -9.38 0.76
CA GLY A 85 17.13 -9.64 0.24
C GLY A 85 17.15 -10.48 -1.03
N CYS A 86 18.21 -10.34 -1.82
CA CYS A 86 18.33 -10.93 -3.16
C CYS A 86 18.20 -12.46 -3.21
N LYS A 87 18.56 -13.16 -2.13
CA LYS A 87 18.61 -14.63 -2.08
C LYS A 87 17.25 -15.27 -2.35
N ASN A 88 16.18 -14.74 -1.76
CA ASN A 88 14.82 -15.29 -1.83
C ASN A 88 13.77 -14.22 -2.12
N ARG A 89 14.17 -13.08 -2.73
CA ARG A 89 13.32 -11.89 -2.91
C ARG A 89 11.97 -12.22 -3.52
N PHE A 90 11.94 -12.85 -4.69
CA PHE A 90 10.68 -13.11 -5.40
C PHE A 90 9.75 -14.07 -4.65
N THR A 91 10.30 -15.11 -4.01
CA THR A 91 9.52 -16.06 -3.22
C THR A 91 8.90 -15.40 -2.00
N ARG A 92 9.68 -14.61 -1.24
CA ARG A 92 9.18 -13.90 -0.05
C ARG A 92 8.14 -12.83 -0.43
N MET A 93 8.36 -12.10 -1.53
CA MET A 93 7.39 -11.15 -2.08
C MET A 93 6.08 -11.83 -2.48
N ALA A 94 6.15 -12.94 -3.22
CA ALA A 94 4.96 -13.68 -3.65
C ALA A 94 4.16 -14.21 -2.47
N ILE A 95 4.81 -14.87 -1.51
CA ILE A 95 4.14 -15.40 -0.31
C ILE A 95 3.45 -14.26 0.48
N SER A 96 4.13 -13.14 0.66
CA SER A 96 3.56 -12.00 1.40
C SER A 96 2.32 -11.43 0.70
N LYS A 97 2.37 -11.31 -0.64
CA LYS A 97 1.25 -10.82 -1.44
C LYS A 97 0.08 -11.78 -1.49
N GLU A 98 0.33 -13.08 -1.66
CA GLU A 98 -0.74 -14.07 -1.70
C GLU A 98 -1.44 -14.19 -0.35
N ILE A 99 -0.70 -14.14 0.77
CA ILE A 99 -1.31 -14.16 2.11
C ILE A 99 -2.15 -12.90 2.34
N GLY A 100 -1.59 -11.71 2.07
CA GLY A 100 -2.32 -10.45 2.21
C GLY A 100 -3.54 -10.38 1.29
N GLY A 101 -3.36 -10.79 0.04
CA GLY A 101 -4.40 -10.86 -0.99
C GLY A 101 -5.52 -11.83 -0.63
N LEU A 102 -5.20 -13.01 -0.08
CA LEU A 102 -6.20 -13.99 0.36
C LEU A 102 -7.02 -13.46 1.55
N ILE A 103 -6.39 -12.76 2.49
CA ILE A 103 -7.11 -12.15 3.62
C ILE A 103 -8.01 -11.02 3.13
N ALA A 104 -7.47 -10.10 2.32
CA ALA A 104 -8.20 -8.91 1.90
C ALA A 104 -9.28 -9.22 0.85
N SER A 105 -8.96 -9.99 -0.18
CA SER A 105 -9.89 -10.29 -1.29
C SER A 105 -10.72 -11.56 -1.08
N GLY A 106 -10.22 -12.53 -0.32
CA GLY A 106 -10.97 -13.73 0.04
C GLY A 106 -11.98 -13.45 1.15
N PHE A 107 -11.50 -13.08 2.34
CA PHE A 107 -12.38 -12.88 3.50
C PHE A 107 -13.07 -11.51 3.51
N GLY A 108 -12.46 -10.47 2.92
CA GLY A 108 -13.02 -9.11 2.93
C GLY A 108 -14.45 -9.02 2.39
N PRO A 109 -14.75 -9.48 1.16
CA PRO A 109 -16.11 -9.42 0.61
C PRO A 109 -17.11 -10.28 1.37
N ILE A 110 -16.69 -11.44 1.89
CA ILE A 110 -17.54 -12.34 2.67
C ILE A 110 -17.97 -11.67 3.97
N LEU A 111 -17.02 -11.13 4.73
CA LEU A 111 -17.28 -10.41 5.97
C LEU A 111 -18.12 -9.15 5.71
N ALA A 112 -17.80 -8.40 4.66
CA ALA A 112 -18.56 -7.22 4.26
C ALA A 112 -20.03 -7.58 3.95
N GLY A 113 -20.27 -8.67 3.20
CA GLY A 113 -21.60 -9.15 2.89
C GLY A 113 -22.39 -9.58 4.12
N ILE A 114 -21.77 -10.35 5.02
CA ILE A 114 -22.41 -10.78 6.28
C ILE A 114 -22.80 -9.58 7.14
N PHE A 115 -21.86 -8.65 7.39
CA PHE A 115 -22.15 -7.50 8.23
C PHE A 115 -23.14 -6.52 7.61
N CYS A 116 -23.08 -6.32 6.29
CA CYS A 116 -24.05 -5.49 5.58
C CYS A 116 -25.47 -6.09 5.64
N THR A 117 -25.57 -7.42 5.58
CA THR A 117 -26.87 -8.12 5.70
C THR A 117 -27.43 -8.03 7.13
N MET A 118 -26.57 -8.16 8.14
CA MET A 118 -26.99 -8.06 9.55
C MET A 118 -27.34 -6.63 9.98
N THR A 119 -26.63 -5.63 9.46
CA THR A 119 -26.79 -4.22 9.89
C THR A 119 -27.76 -3.46 8.97
N GLU A 120 -28.16 -4.05 7.85
CA GLU A 120 -28.93 -3.42 6.76
C GLU A 120 -28.36 -2.04 6.34
N SER A 121 -27.05 -1.86 6.50
CA SER A 121 -26.38 -0.58 6.30
C SER A 121 -24.98 -0.77 5.74
N TRP A 122 -24.47 0.28 5.09
CA TRP A 122 -23.15 0.36 4.48
C TRP A 122 -22.03 0.68 5.49
N TYR A 123 -22.37 1.09 6.72
CA TYR A 123 -21.39 1.43 7.76
C TYR A 123 -20.32 0.36 8.03
N PRO A 124 -20.64 -0.95 8.04
CA PRO A 124 -19.63 -1.99 8.25
C PRO A 124 -18.52 -1.97 7.20
N ILE A 125 -18.83 -1.62 5.95
CA ILE A 125 -17.84 -1.54 4.86
C ILE A 125 -16.84 -0.41 5.14
N ALA A 126 -17.33 0.76 5.57
CA ALA A 126 -16.49 1.90 5.93
C ALA A 126 -15.58 1.56 7.13
N ILE A 127 -16.13 0.88 8.15
CA ILE A 127 -15.37 0.44 9.32
C ILE A 127 -14.28 -0.55 8.93
N MET A 128 -14.57 -1.50 8.04
CA MET A 128 -13.56 -2.47 7.57
C MET A 128 -12.43 -1.77 6.81
N ILE A 129 -12.73 -0.83 5.93
CA ILE A 129 -11.71 -0.06 5.19
C ILE A 129 -10.84 0.76 6.15
N MET A 130 -11.45 1.43 7.14
CA MET A 130 -10.71 2.16 8.17
C MET A 130 -9.83 1.22 8.99
N ALA A 131 -10.35 0.05 9.39
CA ALA A 131 -9.60 -0.94 10.16
C ALA A 131 -8.37 -1.46 9.38
N TYR A 132 -8.53 -1.81 8.11
CA TYR A 132 -7.40 -2.23 7.26
C TYR A 132 -6.38 -1.12 7.06
N SER A 133 -6.84 0.13 6.87
CA SER A 133 -5.96 1.29 6.73
C SER A 133 -5.20 1.60 8.03
N VAL A 134 -5.81 1.37 9.20
CA VAL A 134 -5.12 1.50 10.50
C VAL A 134 -4.06 0.42 10.66
N ILE A 135 -4.34 -0.82 10.27
CA ILE A 135 -3.33 -1.90 10.28
C ILE A 135 -2.17 -1.53 9.35
N GLY A 136 -2.45 -1.02 8.16
CA GLY A 136 -1.45 -0.49 7.23
C GLY A 136 -0.63 0.66 7.82
N LEU A 137 -1.28 1.60 8.51
CA LEU A 137 -0.63 2.72 9.18
C LEU A 137 0.31 2.25 10.30
N ILE A 138 -0.14 1.33 11.16
CA ILE A 138 0.70 0.76 12.24
C ILE A 138 1.90 0.03 11.64
N SER A 139 1.68 -0.69 10.53
CA SER A 139 2.75 -1.41 9.82
C SER A 139 3.78 -0.44 9.25
N ALA A 140 3.33 0.65 8.62
CA ALA A 140 4.20 1.73 8.14
C ALA A 140 4.99 2.40 9.27
N LEU A 141 4.37 2.59 10.44
CA LEU A 141 5.06 3.15 11.61
C LEU A 141 6.14 2.22 12.17
N LYS A 142 5.97 0.90 12.07
CA LYS A 142 6.97 -0.08 12.53
C LYS A 142 8.01 -0.44 11.48
N MET A 143 7.77 -0.10 10.22
CA MET A 143 8.67 -0.42 9.12
C MET A 143 10.01 0.32 9.28
N PRO A 144 11.16 -0.38 9.11
CA PRO A 144 12.45 0.28 9.00
C PRO A 144 12.49 1.16 7.75
N GLU A 145 13.26 2.25 7.79
CA GLU A 145 13.48 3.04 6.58
C GLU A 145 14.43 2.26 5.68
N VAL A 146 13.93 1.90 4.49
CA VAL A 146 14.66 1.07 3.51
C VAL A 146 15.22 1.88 2.35
N LYS A 147 14.97 3.20 2.32
CA LYS A 147 15.46 4.11 1.28
C LYS A 147 16.94 3.88 0.96
N ASP A 148 17.24 3.75 -0.33
CA ASP A 148 18.59 3.61 -0.90
C ASP A 148 19.37 2.36 -0.44
N ARG A 149 18.66 1.34 0.06
CA ARG A 149 19.29 0.07 0.43
C ARG A 149 19.85 -0.65 -0.80
N ASP A 150 21.05 -1.22 -0.65
CA ASP A 150 21.67 -2.02 -1.70
C ASP A 150 20.81 -3.25 -2.01
N LEU A 151 20.25 -3.25 -3.22
CA LEU A 151 19.40 -4.32 -3.71
C LEU A 151 20.15 -5.64 -3.84
N SER A 152 21.49 -5.65 -3.90
CA SER A 152 22.31 -6.86 -3.97
C SER A 152 22.54 -7.52 -2.61
N ALA A 153 22.15 -6.86 -1.50
CA ALA A 153 22.24 -7.40 -0.16
C ALA A 153 21.49 -8.75 -0.06
N LEU A 154 22.14 -9.74 0.55
CA LEU A 154 21.61 -11.10 0.65
C LEU A 154 20.54 -11.23 1.75
N GLU A 155 20.68 -10.47 2.84
CA GLU A 155 19.75 -10.47 3.98
C GLU A 155 18.54 -9.56 3.75
N ASP A 156 17.51 -9.69 4.58
CA ASP A 156 16.33 -8.82 4.58
C ASP A 156 16.56 -7.56 5.41
N ALA A 157 15.82 -6.48 5.14
CA ALA A 157 15.93 -5.23 5.88
C ALA A 157 15.46 -5.31 7.34
N ALA A 158 14.67 -6.34 7.68
CA ALA A 158 14.24 -6.62 9.06
C ALA A 158 15.25 -7.46 9.85
N GLU A 159 16.16 -8.14 9.16
CA GLU A 159 17.27 -8.90 9.75
C GLU A 159 18.49 -7.97 9.80
N ASP A 160 18.50 -7.04 10.75
CA ASP A 160 19.71 -6.24 11.03
C ASP A 160 20.84 -7.17 11.47
N GLN A 161 21.99 -7.15 10.79
CA GLN A 161 23.17 -7.87 11.26
C GLN A 161 24.00 -6.98 12.19
N PRO A 162 24.41 -7.48 13.36
CA PRO A 162 25.53 -6.90 14.09
C PRO A 162 26.79 -6.99 13.22
N HIS A 163 27.30 -5.83 12.80
CA HIS A 163 28.65 -5.57 12.31
C HIS A 163 29.43 -6.77 11.74
N VAL A 164 29.22 -7.12 10.47
CA VAL A 164 30.28 -7.82 9.74
C VAL A 164 31.29 -6.76 9.30
N VAL A 165 32.25 -6.51 10.20
CA VAL A 165 33.51 -5.84 9.85
C VAL A 165 34.10 -6.62 8.68
N ARG A 166 34.05 -6.01 7.50
CA ARG A 166 34.66 -6.53 6.28
C ARG A 166 36.17 -6.59 6.54
N ALA A 167 36.67 -7.74 6.98
CA ALA A 167 38.10 -8.02 6.95
C ALA A 167 38.54 -7.89 5.49
N ALA A 168 39.39 -6.91 5.23
CA ALA A 168 39.96 -6.63 3.93
C ALA A 168 40.48 -7.93 3.29
N GLN A 169 39.93 -8.31 2.14
CA GLN A 169 40.56 -9.32 1.30
C GLN A 169 41.88 -8.72 0.79
N PRO A 170 43.05 -9.30 1.12
CA PRO A 170 44.30 -8.85 0.55
C PRO A 170 44.30 -9.20 -0.94
N SER A 171 44.68 -8.23 -1.75
CA SER A 171 44.98 -8.40 -3.18
C SER A 171 45.93 -9.58 -3.37
N ARG A 172 45.44 -10.69 -3.93
CA ARG A 172 46.31 -11.73 -4.48
C ARG A 172 46.86 -11.24 -5.80
N SER A 173 48.01 -10.58 -5.73
CA SER A 173 48.99 -10.55 -6.81
C SER A 173 49.54 -11.96 -7.00
N LEU A 174 49.31 -12.56 -8.16
CA LEU A 174 50.26 -13.39 -8.93
C LEU A 174 49.74 -13.50 -10.36
#